data_AF-A0A2N0QWT8-F1
#
_entry.id   AF-A0A2N0QWT8-F1
#
_cell.length_a   1.000
_cell.length_b   1.000
_cell.length_c   1.000
_cell.angle_alpha   90.00
_cell.angle_beta   90.00
_cell.angle_gamma   90.00
#
_symmetry.space_group_name_H-M   'P 1'
#
loop_
_entity.id
_entity.type
_entity.pdbx_description
1 polymer ?
#
loop_
_entity_poly.entity_id
_entity_poly.type
_entity_poly.pdbx_seq_one_letter_code
_entity_poly.pdbx_strand_id
1 'polypeptide(L)'
;MVFPKLTGHIKKDTISEKTCQNYMYLWGYKYDERKKGVYYDGHERPDVMKYRKKWLKRMFEYQRLMKDFDGDMMDIVSEPQLKPGDKELVQITHDECHFYANDGLWRIWMRDDEDILRSKH
;
A
#
# COMPACT_ATOMS: atom_id res chain seq x y z
N MET A 1 -22.94 -7.97 6.39
CA MET A 1 -24.27 -7.81 5.77
C MET A 1 -25.14 -6.97 6.70
N VAL A 2 -25.43 -5.72 6.34
CA VAL A 2 -26.11 -4.73 7.21
C VAL A 2 -27.63 -4.96 7.28
N PHE A 3 -28.21 -5.47 6.19
CA PHE A 3 -29.66 -5.63 6.02
C PHE A 3 -30.35 -6.48 7.10
N PRO A 4 -29.86 -7.67 7.52
CA PRO A 4 -30.58 -8.49 8.51
C PRO A 4 -30.65 -7.87 9.91
N LYS A 5 -29.81 -6.88 10.23
CA LYS A 5 -29.76 -6.28 11.56
C LYS A 5 -30.85 -5.24 11.79
N LEU A 6 -31.36 -4.61 10.73
CA LEU A 6 -32.30 -3.46 10.82
C LEU A 6 -33.75 -3.82 10.49
N THR A 7 -34.01 -4.93 9.79
CA THR A 7 -35.37 -5.36 9.38
C THR A 7 -35.98 -6.50 10.22
N GLY A 8 -35.24 -7.10 11.16
CA GLY A 8 -35.75 -8.22 11.95
C GLY A 8 -36.01 -9.49 11.11
N HIS A 9 -37.09 -10.23 11.42
CA HIS A 9 -37.41 -11.57 10.88
C HIS A 9 -37.92 -11.61 9.43
N ILE A 10 -37.50 -10.69 8.56
CA ILE A 10 -37.91 -10.77 7.15
C ILE A 10 -37.08 -11.83 6.41
N LYS A 11 -37.77 -12.82 5.84
CA LYS A 11 -37.15 -13.85 5.00
C LYS A 11 -36.60 -13.21 3.72
N LYS A 12 -35.36 -13.54 3.37
CA LYS A 12 -34.65 -13.00 2.17
C LYS A 12 -35.42 -13.27 0.88
N ASP A 13 -36.14 -14.37 0.85
CA ASP A 13 -36.92 -14.94 -0.25
C ASP A 13 -38.25 -14.18 -0.52
N THR A 14 -38.64 -13.24 0.35
CA THR A 14 -39.87 -12.43 0.20
C THR A 14 -39.61 -11.02 -0.31
N ILE A 15 -38.35 -10.55 -0.30
CA ILE A 15 -38.01 -9.16 -0.65
C ILE A 15 -37.05 -9.14 -1.85
N SER A 16 -37.39 -8.31 -2.84
CA SER A 16 -36.50 -8.07 -3.98
C SER A 16 -35.30 -7.21 -3.58
N GLU A 17 -34.17 -7.39 -4.26
CA GLU A 17 -32.97 -6.57 -4.04
C GLU A 17 -33.28 -5.07 -4.13
N LYS A 18 -34.14 -4.66 -5.07
CA LYS A 18 -34.56 -3.27 -5.25
C LYS A 18 -35.24 -2.69 -4.02
N THR A 19 -36.11 -3.47 -3.38
CA THR A 19 -36.75 -3.07 -2.13
C THR A 19 -35.71 -2.92 -1.01
N CYS A 20 -34.73 -3.83 -0.92
CA CYS A 20 -33.63 -3.71 0.04
C CYS A 20 -32.82 -2.42 -0.15
N GLN A 21 -32.46 -2.10 -1.40
CA GLN A 21 -31.71 -0.89 -1.74
C GLN A 21 -32.49 0.38 -1.35
N ASN A 22 -33.80 0.43 -1.61
CA ASN A 22 -34.66 1.55 -1.21
C ASN A 22 -34.66 1.78 0.31
N TYR A 23 -34.73 0.72 1.10
CA TYR A 23 -34.64 0.83 2.56
C TYR A 23 -33.26 1.31 3.02
N MET A 24 -32.19 0.85 2.37
CA MET A 24 -30.84 1.32 2.68
C MET A 24 -30.70 2.83 2.47
N TYR A 25 -31.23 3.36 1.35
CA TYR A 25 -31.28 4.81 1.14
C TYR A 25 -32.14 5.54 2.17
N LEU A 26 -33.32 4.99 2.52
CA LEU A 26 -34.20 5.57 3.55
C LEU A 26 -33.51 5.66 4.92
N TRP A 27 -32.64 4.71 5.24
CA TRP A 27 -31.88 4.67 6.49
C TRP A 27 -30.57 5.50 6.46
N GLY A 28 -30.36 6.28 5.40
CA GLY A 28 -29.21 7.16 5.24
C GLY A 28 -27.94 6.45 4.79
N TYR A 29 -28.03 5.24 4.22
CA TYR A 29 -26.89 4.59 3.58
C TYR A 29 -26.78 5.00 2.11
N LYS A 30 -25.55 5.11 1.63
CA LYS A 30 -25.23 5.31 0.21
C LYS A 30 -24.37 4.15 -0.28
N TYR A 31 -24.58 3.77 -1.53
CA TYR A 31 -23.74 2.79 -2.22
C TYR A 31 -22.70 3.55 -3.06
N ASP A 32 -21.51 3.72 -2.50
CA ASP A 32 -20.46 4.54 -3.12
C ASP A 32 -19.12 3.79 -3.14
N GLU A 33 -18.21 4.29 -3.95
CA GLU A 33 -16.83 3.83 -4.00
C GLU A 33 -16.09 4.27 -2.75
N ARG A 34 -15.45 3.30 -2.10
CA ARG A 34 -14.66 3.57 -0.92
C ARG A 34 -13.40 4.34 -1.32
N LYS A 35 -13.25 5.56 -0.80
CA LYS A 35 -12.04 6.36 -1.01
C LYS A 35 -10.91 5.84 -0.12
N LYS A 36 -9.69 5.76 -0.68
CA LYS A 36 -8.49 5.49 0.12
C LYS A 36 -8.27 6.67 1.06
N GLY A 37 -8.17 6.41 2.36
CA GLY A 37 -7.78 7.43 3.33
C GLY A 37 -6.33 7.89 3.12
N VAL A 38 -5.97 9.01 3.75
CA VAL A 38 -4.60 9.53 3.72
C VAL A 38 -3.70 8.61 4.54
N TYR A 39 -2.66 8.08 3.89
CA TYR A 39 -1.61 7.33 4.58
C TYR A 39 -0.43 8.28 4.82
N TYR A 40 -0.12 8.52 6.09
CA TYR A 40 1.09 9.24 6.46
C TYR A 40 2.27 8.28 6.37
N ASP A 41 3.07 8.43 5.32
CA ASP A 41 4.34 7.72 5.22
C ASP A 41 5.23 8.20 6.37
N GLY A 42 5.51 7.30 7.33
CA GLY A 42 6.23 7.61 8.58
C GLY A 42 7.71 7.98 8.39
N HIS A 43 8.08 8.39 7.18
CA HIS A 43 9.40 8.77 6.73
C HIS A 43 10.01 9.93 7.52
N GLU A 44 9.19 10.89 7.91
CA GLU A 44 9.62 12.11 8.61
C GLU A 44 9.94 11.86 10.09
N ARG A 45 9.67 10.66 10.61
CA ARG A 45 9.92 10.37 12.03
C ARG A 45 11.42 10.51 12.35
N PRO A 46 11.79 11.13 13.49
CA PRO A 46 13.19 11.40 13.82
C PRO A 46 14.08 10.15 13.87
N ASP A 47 13.54 9.01 14.29
CA ASP A 47 14.24 7.72 14.33
C ASP A 47 14.52 7.18 12.92
N VAL A 48 13.55 7.28 12.01
CA VAL A 48 13.69 6.90 10.59
C VAL A 48 14.75 7.78 9.91
N MET A 49 14.69 9.09 10.11
CA MET A 49 15.70 10.02 9.58
C MET A 49 17.10 9.71 10.11
N LYS A 50 17.24 9.43 11.42
CA LYS A 50 18.52 9.08 12.04
C LYS A 50 19.08 7.78 11.45
N TYR A 51 18.23 6.78 11.24
CA TYR A 51 18.64 5.53 10.60
C TYR A 51 19.09 5.76 9.15
N ARG A 52 18.29 6.50 8.36
CA ARG A 52 18.61 6.83 6.95
C ARG A 52 19.95 7.53 6.81
N LYS A 53 20.26 8.51 7.67
CA LYS A 53 21.57 9.19 7.68
C LYS A 53 22.74 8.21 7.91
N LYS A 54 22.59 7.30 8.87
CA LYS A 54 23.61 6.26 9.14
C LYS A 54 23.73 5.26 7.99
N TRP A 55 22.62 4.92 7.35
CA TRP A 55 22.61 4.03 6.19
C TRP A 55 23.32 4.67 5.00
N LEU A 56 23.00 5.93 4.66
CA LEU A 56 23.64 6.66 3.56
C LEU A 56 25.15 6.72 3.71
N LYS A 57 25.66 7.00 4.93
CA LYS A 57 27.10 7.01 5.18
C LYS A 57 27.77 5.68 4.82
N ARG A 58 27.18 4.56 5.26
CA ARG A 58 27.68 3.21 4.93
C ARG A 58 27.60 2.94 3.43
N MET A 59 26.51 3.37 2.79
CA MET A 59 26.30 3.12 1.38
C MET A 59 27.31 3.86 0.49
N PHE A 60 27.67 5.11 0.83
CA PHE A 60 28.75 5.83 0.15
C PHE A 60 30.12 5.16 0.30
N GLU A 61 30.38 4.51 1.44
CA GLU A 61 31.61 3.73 1.64
C GLU A 61 31.62 2.49 0.73
N TYR A 62 30.49 1.80 0.60
CA TYR A 62 30.35 0.62 -0.27
C TYR A 62 30.34 0.95 -1.76
N GLN A 63 29.71 2.05 -2.16
CA GLN A 63 29.58 2.46 -3.57
C GLN A 63 30.96 2.60 -4.24
N ARG A 64 32.01 2.96 -3.49
CA ARG A 64 33.39 3.04 -4.00
C ARG A 64 33.96 1.71 -4.47
N LEU A 65 33.39 0.60 -4.02
CA LEU A 65 33.78 -0.78 -4.34
C LEU A 65 32.77 -1.44 -5.29
N MET A 66 31.75 -0.71 -5.73
CA MET A 66 30.70 -1.20 -6.61
C MET A 66 30.85 -0.60 -8.01
N LYS A 67 30.34 -1.29 -9.01
CA LYS A 67 30.14 -0.72 -10.34
C LYS A 67 29.05 0.34 -10.29
N ASP A 68 29.29 1.44 -10.99
CA ASP A 68 28.26 2.45 -11.26
C ASP A 68 27.71 2.25 -12.66
N PHE A 69 26.42 2.54 -12.84
CA PHE A 69 25.72 2.37 -14.11
C PHE A 69 25.01 3.68 -14.45
N ASP A 70 25.27 4.18 -15.67
CA ASP A 70 24.75 5.45 -16.15
C ASP A 70 24.24 5.30 -17.60
N GLY A 71 23.63 6.37 -18.13
CA GLY A 71 22.95 6.38 -19.43
C GLY A 71 21.48 5.99 -19.33
N ASP A 72 20.69 6.36 -20.34
CA ASP A 72 19.24 6.14 -20.36
C ASP A 72 18.85 4.65 -20.25
N MET A 73 19.74 3.75 -20.70
CA MET A 73 19.56 2.30 -20.65
C MET A 73 20.50 1.62 -19.65
N MET A 74 21.18 2.40 -18.78
CA MET A 74 22.17 1.90 -17.83
C MET A 74 23.34 1.15 -18.51
N ASP A 75 23.69 1.57 -19.74
CA ASP A 75 24.67 0.93 -20.61
C ASP A 75 26.10 1.44 -20.40
N ILE A 76 26.27 2.55 -19.69
CA ILE A 76 27.58 3.09 -19.33
C ILE A 76 27.99 2.48 -17.99
N VAL A 77 28.98 1.59 -18.00
CA VAL A 77 29.51 0.94 -16.78
C VAL A 77 30.79 1.64 -16.35
N SER A 78 30.81 2.15 -15.11
CA SER A 78 32.01 2.70 -14.46
C SER A 78 32.56 1.70 -13.46
N GLU A 79 33.79 1.23 -13.70
CA GLU A 79 34.48 0.26 -12.85
C GLU A 79 35.03 0.91 -11.56
N PRO A 80 34.90 0.25 -10.40
CA PRO A 80 35.42 0.77 -9.14
C PRO A 80 36.95 0.77 -9.10
N GLN A 81 37.52 1.78 -8.43
CA GLN A 81 38.96 1.87 -8.19
C GLN A 81 39.35 1.05 -6.95
N LEU A 82 39.57 -0.25 -7.15
CA LEU A 82 39.92 -1.21 -6.09
C LEU A 82 41.40 -1.15 -5.73
N LYS A 83 41.73 -1.16 -4.43
CA LYS A 83 43.11 -1.31 -3.98
C LYS A 83 43.51 -2.79 -3.91
N PRO A 84 44.81 -3.13 -3.91
CA PRO A 84 45.25 -4.50 -3.72
C PRO A 84 44.68 -5.10 -2.42
N GLY A 85 43.89 -6.16 -2.55
CA GLY A 85 43.22 -6.83 -1.42
C GLY A 85 41.73 -6.47 -1.25
N ASP A 86 41.25 -5.41 -1.89
CA ASP A 86 39.82 -5.10 -1.93
C ASP A 86 39.07 -6.06 -2.86
N LYS A 87 37.80 -6.33 -2.53
CA LYS A 87 36.88 -7.11 -3.38
C LYS A 87 35.79 -6.20 -3.90
N GLU A 88 35.40 -6.42 -5.15
CA GLU A 88 34.20 -5.82 -5.72
C GLU A 88 32.98 -6.21 -4.87
N LEU A 89 32.13 -5.22 -4.58
CA LEU A 89 30.85 -5.43 -3.92
C LEU A 89 29.72 -5.39 -4.94
N VAL A 90 28.74 -6.27 -4.77
CA VAL A 90 27.48 -6.27 -5.53
C VAL A 90 26.34 -6.05 -4.56
N GLN A 91 25.57 -4.99 -4.78
CA GLN A 91 24.37 -4.72 -3.97
C GLN A 91 23.23 -5.60 -4.46
N ILE A 92 22.74 -6.47 -3.58
CA ILE A 92 21.54 -7.28 -3.81
C ILE A 92 20.42 -6.67 -2.98
N THR A 93 19.38 -6.17 -3.65
CA THR A 93 18.16 -5.66 -3.01
C THR A 93 16.98 -6.56 -3.34
N HIS A 94 16.15 -6.84 -2.34
CA HIS A 94 14.86 -7.47 -2.51
C HIS A 94 13.78 -6.47 -2.10
N ASP A 95 12.77 -6.31 -2.94
CA ASP A 95 11.54 -5.61 -2.56
C ASP A 95 10.41 -6.62 -2.42
N GLU A 96 9.69 -6.55 -1.31
CA GLU A 96 8.55 -7.43 -1.06
C GLU A 96 7.33 -6.93 -1.83
N CYS A 97 7.09 -7.48 -3.02
CA CYS A 97 5.86 -7.19 -3.76
C CYS A 97 4.72 -8.09 -3.27
N HIS A 98 3.63 -7.46 -2.84
CA HIS A 98 2.38 -8.15 -2.51
C HIS A 98 1.42 -8.05 -3.70
N PHE A 99 1.17 -9.18 -4.37
CA PHE A 99 0.19 -9.28 -5.44
C PHE A 99 -1.18 -9.65 -4.87
N TYR A 100 -2.11 -8.69 -4.87
CA TYR A 100 -3.48 -8.94 -4.41
C TYR A 100 -4.30 -9.56 -5.55
N ALA A 101 -4.75 -10.81 -5.36
CA ALA A 101 -5.70 -11.47 -6.28
C ALA A 101 -7.17 -11.31 -5.86
N ASN A 102 -7.44 -10.64 -4.74
CA ASN A 102 -8.78 -10.44 -4.17
C ASN A 102 -8.89 -9.06 -3.54
N ASP A 103 -8.72 -8.00 -4.35
CA ASP A 103 -9.16 -6.70 -3.91
C ASP A 103 -10.67 -6.74 -3.71
N GLY A 104 -11.10 -6.75 -2.44
CA GLY A 104 -12.50 -6.83 -2.06
C GLY A 104 -13.36 -5.77 -2.76
N LEU A 105 -14.68 -5.95 -2.73
CA LEU A 105 -15.65 -5.10 -3.42
C LEU A 105 -15.33 -3.60 -3.25
N TRP A 106 -15.13 -2.92 -4.39
CA TRP A 106 -14.81 -1.50 -4.49
C TRP A 106 -15.93 -0.60 -3.97
N ARG A 107 -17.17 -1.12 -3.98
CA ARG A 107 -18.37 -0.42 -3.55
C ARG A 107 -18.97 -1.13 -2.35
N ILE A 108 -19.27 -0.34 -1.34
CA ILE A 108 -19.88 -0.80 -0.09
C ILE A 108 -20.99 0.17 0.30
N TRP A 109 -21.98 -0.34 1.04
CA TRP A 109 -22.97 0.52 1.68
C TRP A 109 -22.34 1.19 2.90
N MET A 110 -22.21 2.51 2.87
CA MET A 110 -21.64 3.33 3.94
C MET A 110 -22.70 4.33 4.42
N ARG A 111 -22.64 4.71 5.69
CA ARG A 111 -23.38 5.87 6.18
C ARG A 111 -22.58 7.13 5.92
N ASP A 112 -23.27 8.27 5.84
CA ASP A 112 -22.65 9.57 5.58
C ASP A 112 -21.62 9.99 6.65
N ASP A 113 -21.67 9.38 7.85
CA ASP A 113 -20.80 9.66 8.99
C ASP A 113 -19.66 8.63 9.18
N GLU A 114 -19.53 7.62 8.31
CA GLU A 114 -18.56 6.53 8.47
C GLU A 114 -17.45 6.53 7.38
N ASP A 115 -16.26 7.02 7.73
CA ASP A 115 -15.04 6.77 6.96
C ASP A 115 -14.44 5.41 7.34
N ILE A 116 -14.90 4.34 6.69
CA ILE A 116 -14.39 3.00 6.97
C ILE A 116 -13.03 2.85 6.28
N LEU A 117 -11.93 2.69 7.02
CA LEU A 117 -10.61 2.34 6.48
C LEU A 117 -10.46 0.83 6.21
N ARG A 118 -9.83 0.44 5.09
CA ARG A 118 -9.67 -0.98 4.73
C ARG A 118 -8.69 -1.62 5.70
N SER A 119 -9.13 -2.64 6.44
CA SER A 119 -8.19 -3.51 7.14
C SER A 119 -7.30 -4.18 6.09
N LYS A 120 -5.99 -4.03 6.24
CA LYS A 120 -5.00 -4.70 5.39
C LYS A 120 -4.81 -6.11 5.94
N HIS A 121 -5.61 -7.09 5.52
CA HIS A 121 -5.36 -8.53 5.71
C HIS A 121 -5.83 -9.27 4.46
#